data_AF-A0A1X1Q745-F1
#
_entry.id   AF-A0A1X1Q745-F1
#
_cell.length_a   1.000
_cell.length_b   1.000
_cell.length_c   1.000
_cell.angle_alpha   90.00
_cell.angle_beta   90.00
_cell.angle_gamma   90.00
#
_symmetry.space_group_name_H-M   'P 1'
#
loop_
_entity.id
_entity.type
_entity.pdbx_description
1 polymer ?
#
loop_
_entity_poly.entity_id
_entity_poly.type
_entity_poly.pdbx_seq_one_letter_code
_entity_poly.pdbx_strand_id
1 'polypeptide(L)'
;MVTCLLAAQSLSVAHKGAYYYYKNNDSMCHQVNRGAELLRQRQSSMALINHLQGEGRLVPSEFQKNVERQMILLAYNNILLHDYELFGEMEGKTIFPYGVPMAAKIVLYGAGSLGVQLYRFISTHGGHIVLWSDRSYKKHRAAGLNVDSPEKIGEVEYDYILMGIGQYELAAGAREELISAYGKKLNNKIKLLNPAELTSDRLRIILDRMRA
;
A
#
# COMPACT_ATOMS: atom_id res chain seq x y z
N MET A 1 3.47 -14.94 -8.00
CA MET A 1 2.71 -15.36 -6.79
C MET A 1 1.23 -15.55 -7.10
N VAL A 2 0.56 -14.61 -7.77
CA VAL A 2 -0.88 -14.77 -8.06
C VAL A 2 -1.17 -15.87 -9.10
N THR A 3 -0.35 -15.99 -10.14
CA THR A 3 -0.47 -17.06 -11.16
C THR A 3 -0.34 -18.47 -10.58
N CYS A 4 0.57 -18.69 -9.63
CA CYS A 4 0.74 -20.00 -9.01
C CYS A 4 -0.43 -20.36 -8.08
N LEU A 5 -1.13 -19.38 -7.49
CA LEU A 5 -2.37 -19.63 -6.76
C LEU A 5 -3.49 -20.08 -7.70
N LEU A 6 -3.61 -19.45 -8.87
CA LEU A 6 -4.65 -19.80 -9.86
C LEU A 6 -4.41 -21.16 -10.53
N ALA A 7 -3.16 -21.58 -10.66
CA ALA A 7 -2.80 -22.89 -11.21
C ALA A 7 -2.86 -24.02 -10.15
N ALA A 8 -2.95 -23.68 -8.87
CA ALA A 8 -2.94 -24.67 -7.80
C ALA A 8 -4.26 -25.46 -7.77
N GLN A 9 -4.16 -26.78 -7.65
CA GLN A 9 -5.32 -27.66 -7.45
C GLN A 9 -5.85 -27.60 -6.01
N SER A 10 -4.99 -27.25 -5.06
CA SER A 10 -5.33 -27.09 -3.64
C SER A 10 -4.36 -26.12 -2.95
N LEU A 11 -4.81 -25.50 -1.85
CA LEU A 11 -4.02 -24.58 -1.02
C LEU A 11 -4.05 -25.06 0.43
N SER A 12 -2.92 -25.01 1.13
CA SER A 12 -2.81 -25.29 2.56
C SER A 12 -2.14 -24.13 3.28
N VAL A 13 -2.62 -23.81 4.48
CA VAL A 13 -2.04 -22.78 5.35
C VAL A 13 -1.36 -23.48 6.52
N ALA A 14 -0.04 -23.31 6.63
CA ALA A 14 0.75 -23.89 7.72
C ALA A 14 1.08 -22.83 8.79
N HIS A 15 1.09 -23.25 10.05
CA HIS A 15 1.44 -22.41 11.20
C HIS A 15 2.95 -22.08 11.28
N LYS A 16 3.79 -22.75 10.48
CA LYS A 16 5.24 -22.55 10.42
C LYS A 16 5.65 -22.24 8.99
N GLY A 17 6.31 -21.11 8.79
CA GLY A 17 6.98 -20.79 7.55
C GLY A 17 8.24 -21.64 7.40
N ALA A 18 8.19 -22.68 6.57
CA ALA A 18 9.35 -23.53 6.27
C ALA A 18 10.26 -22.95 5.16
N TYR A 19 10.01 -21.71 4.74
CA TYR A 19 10.70 -21.08 3.62
C TYR A 19 11.46 -19.83 4.06
N TYR A 20 12.78 -19.94 4.11
CA TYR A 20 13.67 -18.80 4.32
C TYR A 20 14.07 -18.21 2.97
N TYR A 21 13.42 -17.11 2.59
CA TYR A 21 13.78 -16.37 1.40
C TYR A 21 14.82 -15.29 1.75
N TYR A 22 16.03 -15.43 1.22
CA TYR A 22 17.08 -14.43 1.40
C TYR A 22 16.86 -13.26 0.44
N LYS A 23 16.48 -12.09 0.98
CA LYS A 23 16.37 -10.84 0.21
C LYS A 23 17.67 -10.04 0.33
N ASN A 24 18.36 -9.86 -0.79
CA ASN A 24 19.44 -8.88 -0.95
C ASN A 24 18.94 -7.68 -1.77
N ASN A 25 19.72 -6.58 -1.84
CA ASN A 25 19.30 -5.36 -2.54
C ASN A 25 19.01 -5.57 -4.04
N ASP A 26 19.58 -6.61 -4.65
CA ASP A 26 19.39 -6.95 -6.07
C ASP A 26 18.23 -7.95 -6.31
N SER A 27 17.53 -8.36 -5.25
CA SER A 27 16.43 -9.30 -5.38
C SER A 27 15.31 -8.72 -6.25
N MET A 28 14.64 -9.57 -7.02
CA MET A 28 13.50 -9.16 -7.86
C MET A 28 12.42 -8.42 -7.06
N CYS A 29 12.30 -8.67 -5.74
CA CYS A 29 11.40 -7.95 -4.85
C CYS A 29 11.68 -6.45 -4.70
N HIS A 30 12.87 -5.97 -5.10
CA HIS A 30 13.28 -4.57 -5.10
C HIS A 30 13.29 -3.94 -6.49
N GLN A 31 13.08 -4.72 -7.54
CA GLN A 31 12.98 -4.21 -8.89
C GLN A 31 11.56 -3.67 -9.15
N VAL A 32 11.49 -2.53 -9.83
CA VAL A 32 10.21 -1.95 -10.26
C VAL A 32 9.82 -2.65 -11.55
N ASN A 33 8.73 -3.41 -11.51
CA ASN A 33 8.15 -4.01 -12.71
C ASN A 33 7.80 -2.90 -13.72
N ARG A 34 8.33 -3.03 -14.95
CA ARG A 34 8.09 -2.09 -16.05
C ARG A 34 7.60 -2.83 -17.29
N GLY A 35 6.88 -2.11 -18.15
CA GLY A 35 6.41 -2.62 -19.44
C GLY A 35 5.61 -3.93 -19.31
N ALA A 36 6.03 -4.97 -20.03
CA ALA A 36 5.32 -6.25 -20.09
C ALA A 36 5.19 -6.98 -18.75
N GLU A 37 6.10 -6.76 -17.80
CA GLU A 37 6.04 -7.40 -16.49
C GLU A 37 4.96 -6.80 -15.59
N LEU A 38 4.83 -5.47 -15.62
CA LEU A 38 3.73 -4.77 -14.95
C LEU A 38 2.38 -5.23 -15.52
N LEU A 39 2.26 -5.34 -16.84
CA LEU A 39 1.04 -5.84 -17.50
C LEU A 39 0.70 -7.27 -17.08
N ARG A 40 1.69 -8.17 -17.01
CA ARG A 40 1.46 -9.55 -16.52
C ARG A 40 1.03 -9.58 -15.05
N GLN A 41 1.63 -8.75 -14.21
CA GLN A 41 1.22 -8.63 -12.81
C GLN A 41 -0.23 -8.14 -12.70
N ARG A 42 -0.58 -7.09 -13.45
CA ARG A 42 -1.95 -6.58 -13.56
C ARG A 42 -2.94 -7.67 -13.98
N GLN A 43 -2.65 -8.37 -15.08
CA GLN A 43 -3.48 -9.48 -15.57
C GLN A 43 -3.65 -10.59 -14.53
N SER A 44 -2.59 -10.91 -13.78
CA SER A 44 -2.64 -11.93 -12.73
C SER A 44 -3.55 -11.49 -11.59
N SER A 45 -3.40 -10.26 -11.11
CA SER A 45 -4.29 -9.66 -10.10
C SER A 45 -5.74 -9.63 -10.58
N MET A 46 -5.97 -9.23 -11.84
CA MET A 46 -7.31 -9.25 -12.47
C MET A 46 -7.91 -10.66 -12.47
N ALA A 47 -7.14 -11.67 -12.86
CA ALA A 47 -7.62 -13.05 -12.90
C ALA A 47 -7.97 -13.56 -11.50
N LEU A 48 -7.19 -13.19 -10.47
CA LEU A 48 -7.52 -13.49 -9.08
C LEU A 48 -8.83 -12.85 -8.66
N ILE A 49 -8.98 -11.56 -8.91
CA ILE A 49 -10.15 -10.81 -8.45
C ILE A 49 -11.41 -11.27 -9.21
N ASN A 50 -11.31 -11.52 -10.51
CA ASN A 50 -12.39 -12.13 -11.30
C ASN A 50 -12.76 -13.52 -10.77
N HIS A 51 -11.77 -14.33 -10.39
CA HIS A 51 -12.02 -15.65 -9.81
C HIS A 51 -12.75 -15.55 -8.46
N LEU A 52 -12.39 -14.56 -7.63
CA LEU A 52 -13.07 -14.30 -6.36
C LEU A 52 -14.49 -13.77 -6.53
N GLN A 53 -14.73 -13.01 -7.60
CA GLN A 53 -16.04 -12.42 -7.91
C GLN A 53 -16.96 -13.35 -8.70
N GLY A 54 -16.43 -14.44 -9.26
CA GLY A 54 -17.23 -15.44 -9.98
C GLY A 54 -18.27 -16.07 -9.07
N GLU A 55 -19.54 -15.78 -9.33
CA GLU A 55 -20.67 -16.31 -8.58
C GLU A 55 -20.64 -17.85 -8.59
N GLY A 56 -20.67 -18.46 -7.40
CA GLY A 56 -21.08 -19.87 -7.25
C GLY A 56 -20.01 -20.92 -6.92
N ARG A 57 -18.75 -20.57 -6.60
CA ARG A 57 -17.74 -21.60 -6.21
C ARG A 57 -17.44 -21.73 -4.72
N LEU A 58 -18.01 -20.88 -3.88
CA LEU A 58 -17.72 -20.89 -2.45
C LEU A 58 -19.05 -20.98 -1.67
N VAL A 59 -19.19 -22.05 -0.90
CA VAL A 59 -20.39 -22.41 -0.11
C VAL A 59 -20.53 -21.48 1.10
N PRO A 60 -21.66 -20.78 1.29
CA PRO A 60 -21.84 -19.75 2.31
C PRO A 60 -21.51 -20.26 3.72
N SER A 61 -20.33 -19.89 4.23
CA SER A 61 -19.89 -20.19 5.60
C SER A 61 -19.13 -18.99 6.18
N GLU A 62 -19.05 -18.90 7.51
CA GLU A 62 -18.25 -17.85 8.18
C GLU A 62 -16.75 -17.95 7.81
N PHE A 63 -16.27 -19.17 7.58
CA PHE A 63 -14.95 -19.45 7.02
C PHE A 63 -14.74 -18.78 5.65
N GLN A 64 -15.76 -18.82 4.78
CA GLN A 64 -15.70 -18.16 3.47
C GLN A 64 -15.59 -16.64 3.59
N LYS A 65 -16.34 -15.99 4.49
CA LYS A 65 -16.26 -14.53 4.68
C LYS A 65 -14.84 -14.08 5.06
N ASN A 66 -14.19 -14.85 5.93
CA ASN A 66 -12.80 -14.58 6.32
C ASN A 66 -11.81 -14.80 5.18
N VAL A 67 -11.98 -15.87 4.39
CA VAL A 67 -11.17 -16.13 3.20
C VAL A 67 -11.37 -15.03 2.15
N GLU A 68 -12.61 -14.68 1.82
CA GLU A 68 -12.94 -13.60 0.89
C GLU A 68 -12.32 -12.27 1.34
N ARG A 69 -12.45 -11.93 2.63
CA ARG A 69 -11.81 -10.73 3.20
C ARG A 69 -10.29 -10.76 3.03
N GLN A 70 -9.63 -11.87 3.33
CA GLN A 70 -8.18 -12.00 3.16
C GLN A 70 -7.77 -11.86 1.69
N MET A 71 -8.56 -12.41 0.77
CA MET A 71 -8.29 -12.34 -0.65
C MET A 71 -8.48 -10.92 -1.21
N ILE A 72 -9.50 -10.19 -0.74
CA ILE A 72 -9.66 -8.75 -1.01
C ILE A 72 -8.45 -7.97 -0.50
N LEU A 73 -8.02 -8.22 0.74
CA LEU A 73 -6.85 -7.55 1.31
C LEU A 73 -5.55 -7.90 0.56
N LEU A 74 -5.41 -9.13 0.08
CA LEU A 74 -4.28 -9.55 -0.75
C LEU A 74 -4.27 -8.79 -2.09
N ALA A 75 -5.43 -8.65 -2.73
CA ALA A 75 -5.58 -7.87 -3.96
C ALA A 75 -5.17 -6.41 -3.74
N TYR A 76 -5.71 -5.78 -2.69
CA TYR A 76 -5.33 -4.41 -2.32
C TYR A 76 -3.85 -4.27 -1.99
N ASN A 77 -3.26 -5.22 -1.26
CA ASN A 77 -1.84 -5.18 -0.93
C ASN A 77 -0.98 -5.23 -2.21
N ASN A 78 -1.38 -6.00 -3.22
CA ASN A 78 -0.68 -5.99 -4.51
C ASN A 78 -0.79 -4.63 -5.21
N ILE A 79 -1.98 -4.03 -5.25
CA ILE A 79 -2.20 -2.72 -5.88
C ILE A 79 -1.42 -1.63 -5.14
N LEU A 80 -1.56 -1.56 -3.82
CA LEU A 80 -0.90 -0.56 -2.96
C LEU A 80 0.63 -0.58 -3.10
N LEU A 81 1.24 -1.76 -3.19
CA LEU A 81 2.69 -1.91 -3.21
C LEU A 81 3.32 -1.79 -4.61
N HIS A 82 2.54 -2.00 -5.67
CA HIS A 82 3.08 -2.14 -7.02
C HIS A 82 2.41 -1.26 -8.08
N ASP A 83 1.18 -0.82 -7.85
CA ASP A 83 0.35 -0.24 -8.89
C ASP A 83 -0.64 0.79 -8.34
N TYR A 84 -0.15 1.62 -7.43
CA TYR A 84 -0.97 2.59 -6.70
C TYR A 84 -1.68 3.60 -7.63
N GLU A 85 -1.10 3.84 -8.81
CA GLU A 85 -1.70 4.63 -9.88
C GLU A 85 -3.12 4.18 -10.28
N LEU A 86 -3.45 2.89 -10.10
CA LEU A 86 -4.79 2.38 -10.38
C LEU A 86 -5.88 2.99 -9.49
N PHE A 87 -5.51 3.54 -8.32
CA PHE A 87 -6.45 4.28 -7.49
C PHE A 87 -6.89 5.59 -8.16
N GLY A 88 -6.02 6.26 -8.92
CA GLY A 88 -6.34 7.45 -9.74
C GLY A 88 -7.37 8.40 -9.10
N GLU A 89 -8.22 9.03 -9.91
CA GLU A 89 -9.35 9.85 -9.42
C GLU A 89 -10.51 8.98 -8.89
N MET A 90 -10.26 8.03 -7.99
CA MET A 90 -11.37 7.29 -7.36
C MET A 90 -12.21 8.17 -6.42
N GLU A 91 -11.68 9.32 -5.98
CA GLU A 91 -12.29 10.09 -4.89
C GLU A 91 -12.02 11.59 -4.96
N GLY A 92 -12.32 12.26 -6.08
CA GLY A 92 -12.37 13.74 -6.11
C GLY A 92 -11.10 14.44 -5.56
N LYS A 93 -9.92 13.89 -5.89
CA LYS A 93 -8.59 14.35 -5.45
C LYS A 93 -8.24 14.06 -3.98
N THR A 94 -8.73 12.97 -3.37
CA THR A 94 -8.17 12.43 -2.12
C THR A 94 -7.20 11.27 -2.38
N ILE A 95 -6.30 11.05 -1.44
CA ILE A 95 -5.32 9.96 -1.41
C ILE A 95 -6.00 8.76 -0.75
N PHE A 96 -6.39 7.78 -1.56
CA PHE A 96 -7.04 6.55 -1.10
C PHE A 96 -6.02 5.54 -0.54
N PRO A 97 -6.27 4.78 0.53
CA PRO A 97 -7.44 4.75 1.41
C PRO A 97 -7.23 5.60 2.67
N TYR A 98 -6.63 6.78 2.54
CA TYR A 98 -6.29 7.63 3.69
C TYR A 98 -7.28 8.77 3.92
N GLY A 99 -8.06 9.12 2.88
CA GLY A 99 -9.00 10.24 2.93
C GLY A 99 -8.31 11.59 3.08
N VAL A 100 -7.06 11.72 2.62
CA VAL A 100 -6.28 12.96 2.69
C VAL A 100 -6.42 13.74 1.37
N PRO A 101 -6.79 15.02 1.39
CA PRO A 101 -6.83 15.83 0.16
C PRO A 101 -5.46 15.95 -0.51
N MET A 102 -5.40 15.78 -1.83
CA MET A 102 -4.17 15.89 -2.62
C MET A 102 -3.52 17.29 -2.52
N ALA A 103 -4.34 18.32 -2.33
CA ALA A 103 -3.89 19.71 -2.20
C ALA A 103 -3.28 20.04 -0.82
N ALA A 104 -3.39 19.14 0.17
CA ALA A 104 -2.86 19.38 1.51
C ALA A 104 -1.32 19.36 1.53
N LYS A 105 -0.73 20.10 2.48
CA LYS A 105 0.71 20.00 2.80
C LYS A 105 0.95 18.69 3.55
N ILE A 106 1.65 17.75 2.92
CA ILE A 106 1.81 16.38 3.42
C ILE A 106 3.25 16.12 3.86
N VAL A 107 3.41 15.64 5.08
CA VAL A 107 4.60 14.87 5.48
C VAL A 107 4.33 13.40 5.14
N LEU A 108 5.13 12.82 4.27
CA LEU A 108 5.10 11.38 3.98
C LEU A 108 6.08 10.67 4.92
N TYR A 109 5.58 9.81 5.80
CA TYR A 109 6.40 9.03 6.74
C TYR A 109 6.48 7.57 6.31
N GLY A 110 7.66 7.11 5.96
CA GLY A 110 7.94 5.79 5.43
C GLY A 110 8.42 5.86 3.99
N ALA A 111 9.54 5.21 3.71
CA ALA A 111 10.16 5.08 2.39
C ALA A 111 10.33 3.61 1.95
N GLY A 112 9.56 2.71 2.57
CA GLY A 112 9.35 1.35 2.08
C GLY A 112 8.54 1.32 0.77
N SER A 113 8.17 0.12 0.32
CA SER A 113 7.46 -0.06 -0.97
C SER A 113 6.21 0.82 -1.10
N LEU A 114 5.34 0.87 -0.08
CA LEU A 114 4.14 1.72 -0.09
C LEU A 114 4.50 3.22 -0.13
N GLY A 115 5.44 3.66 0.71
CA GLY A 115 5.92 5.04 0.73
C GLY A 115 6.47 5.50 -0.62
N VAL A 116 7.24 4.66 -1.31
CA VAL A 116 7.75 4.96 -2.66
C VAL A 116 6.61 5.10 -3.67
N GLN A 117 5.59 4.23 -3.62
CA GLN A 117 4.42 4.34 -4.50
C GLN A 117 3.63 5.62 -4.24
N LEU A 118 3.38 5.95 -2.96
CA LEU A 118 2.72 7.18 -2.56
C LEU A 118 3.49 8.43 -3.01
N TYR A 119 4.81 8.45 -2.80
CA TYR A 119 5.65 9.56 -3.23
C TYR A 119 5.53 9.80 -4.75
N ARG A 120 5.61 8.73 -5.55
CA ARG A 120 5.45 8.80 -7.01
C ARG A 120 4.07 9.29 -7.40
N PHE A 121 3.02 8.70 -6.85
CA PHE A 121 1.64 9.06 -7.16
C PHE A 121 1.36 10.52 -6.85
N ILE A 122 1.61 10.95 -5.61
CA ILE A 122 1.33 12.31 -5.15
C ILE A 122 2.15 13.33 -5.97
N SER A 123 3.43 13.06 -6.21
CA SER A 123 4.29 13.98 -6.99
C SER A 123 3.82 14.10 -8.45
N THR A 124 3.40 13.00 -9.06
CA THR A 124 2.94 12.96 -10.46
C THR A 124 1.57 13.66 -10.63
N HIS A 125 0.73 13.61 -9.59
CA HIS A 125 -0.61 14.21 -9.60
C HIS A 125 -0.66 15.62 -9.02
N GLY A 126 0.51 16.28 -8.88
CA GLY A 126 0.60 17.68 -8.44
C GLY A 126 0.28 17.91 -6.96
N GLY A 127 0.36 16.87 -6.12
CA GLY A 127 0.21 17.00 -4.68
C GLY A 127 1.45 17.59 -4.00
N HIS A 128 1.29 18.02 -2.75
CA HIS A 128 2.31 18.81 -2.04
C HIS A 128 2.97 18.03 -0.90
N ILE A 129 4.02 17.28 -1.22
CA ILE A 129 4.88 16.63 -0.20
C ILE A 129 5.90 17.65 0.29
N VAL A 130 5.73 18.14 1.53
CA VAL A 130 6.65 19.11 2.15
C VAL A 130 7.86 18.42 2.80
N LEU A 131 7.74 17.14 3.15
CA LEU A 131 8.81 16.32 3.71
C LEU A 131 8.53 14.85 3.45
N TRP A 132 9.51 14.12 2.94
CA TRP A 132 9.49 12.66 2.90
C TRP A 132 10.53 12.14 3.88
N SER A 133 10.11 11.38 4.89
CA SER A 133 10.97 10.95 5.99
C SER A 133 10.89 9.45 6.26
N ASP A 134 11.99 8.85 6.73
CA ASP A 134 12.06 7.45 7.17
C ASP A 134 13.19 7.28 8.19
N ARG A 135 13.05 6.37 9.17
CA ARG A 135 14.12 6.08 10.14
C ARG A 135 15.41 5.61 9.46
N SER A 136 15.27 4.90 8.34
CA SER A 136 16.35 4.41 7.51
C SER A 136 16.78 5.40 6.42
N TYR A 137 16.54 6.71 6.59
CA TYR A 137 16.79 7.73 5.55
C TYR A 137 18.19 7.65 4.93
N LYS A 138 19.24 7.32 5.71
CA LYS A 138 20.61 7.15 5.19
C LYS A 138 20.69 6.04 4.14
N LYS A 139 20.03 4.91 4.38
CA LYS A 139 19.95 3.78 3.42
C LYS A 139 19.17 4.20 2.17
N HIS A 140 18.06 4.91 2.33
CA HIS A 140 17.25 5.38 1.21
C HIS A 140 17.97 6.42 0.35
N ARG A 141 18.72 7.34 0.97
CA ARG A 141 19.59 8.31 0.26
C ARG A 141 20.70 7.63 -0.52
N ALA A 142 21.34 6.62 0.07
CA ALA A 142 22.35 5.82 -0.63
C ALA A 142 21.76 5.11 -1.87
N ALA A 143 20.45 4.83 -1.86
CA ALA A 143 19.71 4.30 -3.00
C ALA A 143 19.12 5.39 -3.94
N GLY A 144 19.50 6.66 -3.77
CA GLY A 144 19.10 7.78 -4.63
C GLY A 144 17.74 8.42 -4.29
N LEU A 145 17.13 8.08 -3.15
CA LEU A 145 15.86 8.69 -2.72
C LEU A 145 16.10 9.94 -1.87
N ASN A 146 15.33 11.01 -2.13
CA ASN A 146 15.38 12.24 -1.35
C ASN A 146 14.54 12.11 -0.05
N VAL A 147 14.97 11.21 0.83
CA VAL A 147 14.32 10.93 2.12
C VAL A 147 15.15 11.55 3.24
N ASP A 148 14.47 12.14 4.23
CA ASP A 148 15.07 12.86 5.36
C ASP A 148 14.84 12.17 6.71
N SER A 149 15.54 12.65 7.74
CA SER A 149 15.32 12.22 9.13
C SER A 149 13.91 12.63 9.60
N PRO A 150 13.20 11.76 10.36
CA PRO A 150 11.98 12.13 11.08
C PRO A 150 12.08 13.37 11.98
N GLU A 151 13.29 13.76 12.39
CA GLU A 151 13.53 14.96 13.23
C GLU A 151 13.09 16.26 12.54
N LYS A 152 13.19 16.31 11.20
CA LYS A 152 12.78 17.47 10.41
C LYS A 152 11.27 17.73 10.38
N ILE A 153 10.46 16.80 10.88
CA ILE A 153 9.00 16.98 10.97
C ILE A 153 8.67 18.20 11.85
N GLY A 154 9.48 18.51 12.87
CA GLY A 154 9.29 19.69 13.71
C GLY A 154 9.63 21.02 13.02
N GLU A 155 10.31 20.99 11.88
CA GLU A 155 10.85 22.17 11.18
C GLU A 155 9.98 22.64 10.02
N VAL A 156 8.95 21.87 9.65
CA VAL A 156 8.12 22.13 8.46
C VAL A 156 6.65 22.32 8.83
N GLU A 157 5.94 23.11 8.05
CA GLU A 157 4.49 23.25 8.17
C GLU A 157 3.75 22.18 7.36
N TYR A 158 2.78 21.54 7.99
CA TYR A 158 1.97 20.50 7.34
C TYR A 158 0.55 20.41 7.93
N ASP A 159 -0.35 19.91 7.09
CA ASP A 159 -1.73 19.61 7.45
C ASP A 159 -1.84 18.18 7.98
N TYR A 160 -1.21 17.23 7.28
CA TYR A 160 -1.27 15.81 7.59
C TYR A 160 0.10 15.13 7.56
N ILE A 161 0.25 14.08 8.38
CA ILE A 161 1.31 13.08 8.28
C ILE A 161 0.69 11.82 7.69
N LEU A 162 1.07 11.48 6.47
CA LEU A 162 0.62 10.29 5.77
C LEU A 162 1.57 9.12 6.04
N MET A 163 1.06 8.03 6.63
CA MET A 163 1.89 6.87 6.94
C MET A 163 2.04 5.95 5.72
N GLY A 164 3.20 6.01 5.06
CA GLY A 164 3.61 5.12 3.97
C GLY A 164 4.09 3.74 4.43
N ILE A 165 3.51 3.22 5.51
CA ILE A 165 3.82 1.92 6.13
C ILE A 165 2.60 1.01 5.98
N GLY A 166 2.74 -0.09 5.24
CA GLY A 166 1.62 -0.98 4.93
C GLY A 166 1.23 -1.94 6.06
N GLN A 167 2.14 -2.23 6.99
CA GLN A 167 1.87 -3.11 8.13
C GLN A 167 1.32 -2.30 9.31
N TYR A 168 0.11 -2.64 9.74
CA TYR A 168 -0.65 -1.84 10.71
C TYR A 168 0.09 -1.67 12.04
N GLU A 169 0.66 -2.76 12.59
CA GLU A 169 1.33 -2.73 13.89
C GLU A 169 2.58 -1.83 13.87
N LEU A 170 3.35 -1.89 12.77
CA LEU A 170 4.51 -1.01 12.58
C LEU A 170 4.08 0.45 12.40
N ALA A 171 3.01 0.69 11.64
CA ALA A 171 2.48 2.03 11.43
C ALA A 171 1.91 2.64 12.72
N ALA A 172 1.21 1.83 13.53
CA ALA A 172 0.67 2.22 14.83
C ALA A 172 1.80 2.51 15.83
N GLY A 173 2.82 1.65 15.90
CA GLY A 173 4.01 1.92 16.72
C GLY A 173 4.71 3.21 16.33
N ALA A 174 4.93 3.42 15.03
CA ALA A 174 5.54 4.67 14.53
C ALA A 174 4.68 5.91 14.84
N ARG A 175 3.35 5.79 14.76
CA ARG A 175 2.41 6.84 15.16
C ARG A 175 2.57 7.21 16.64
N GLU A 176 2.60 6.23 17.53
CA GLU A 176 2.77 6.48 18.97
C GLU A 176 4.11 7.16 19.27
N GLU A 177 5.18 6.74 18.60
CA GLU A 177 6.49 7.38 18.74
C GLU A 177 6.47 8.85 18.28
N LEU A 178 5.82 9.15 17.14
CA LEU A 178 5.66 10.52 16.66
C LEU A 178 4.84 11.39 17.63
N ILE A 179 3.76 10.83 18.20
CA ILE A 179 2.93 11.54 19.19
C ILE A 179 3.73 11.80 20.47
N SER A 180 4.53 10.84 20.91
CA SER A 180 5.40 10.99 22.07
C SER A 180 6.44 12.10 21.85
N ALA A 181 7.07 12.15 20.67
CA ALA A 181 8.11 13.12 20.35
C ALA A 181 7.58 14.55 20.14
N TYR A 182 6.40 14.72 19.54
CA TYR A 182 5.92 16.02 19.04
C TYR A 182 4.57 16.46 19.63
N GLY A 183 3.96 15.63 20.47
CA GLY A 183 2.78 15.94 21.28
C GLY A 183 1.43 15.48 20.70
N LYS A 184 0.44 15.37 21.59
CA LYS A 184 -0.92 14.84 21.32
C LYS A 184 -1.70 15.58 20.23
N LYS A 185 -1.34 16.83 19.90
CA LYS A 185 -1.95 17.61 18.81
C LYS A 185 -1.84 16.92 17.44
N LEU A 186 -0.89 16.00 17.29
CA LEU A 186 -0.71 15.21 16.07
C LEU A 186 -1.75 14.10 15.86
N ASN A 187 -2.51 13.70 16.89
CA ASN A 187 -3.45 12.58 16.80
C ASN A 187 -4.39 12.68 15.59
N ASN A 188 -4.87 13.89 15.29
CA ASN A 188 -5.81 14.15 14.21
C ASN A 188 -5.12 14.40 12.86
N LYS A 189 -3.80 14.64 12.87
CA LYS A 189 -2.99 14.90 11.68
C LYS A 189 -2.37 13.62 11.10
N ILE A 190 -2.11 12.60 11.91
CA ILE A 190 -1.53 11.34 11.46
C ILE A 190 -2.62 10.46 10.81
N LYS A 191 -2.38 10.04 9.57
CA LYS A 191 -3.31 9.24 8.76
C LYS A 191 -2.68 7.89 8.43
N LEU A 192 -3.26 6.85 9.01
CA LEU A 192 -2.95 5.46 8.73
C LEU A 192 -3.78 4.96 7.55
N LEU A 193 -3.33 3.89 6.90
CA LEU A 193 -4.12 3.15 5.93
C LEU A 193 -5.41 2.68 6.61
N ASN A 194 -6.58 3.01 6.05
CA ASN A 194 -7.88 2.62 6.60
C ASN A 194 -8.36 1.30 5.96
N PRO A 195 -8.35 0.15 6.68
CA PRO A 195 -8.79 -1.12 6.11
C PRO A 195 -10.31 -1.16 5.82
N ALA A 196 -11.10 -0.27 6.43
CA ALA A 196 -12.54 -0.20 6.20
C ALA A 196 -12.87 0.30 4.78
N GLU A 197 -11.99 1.10 4.17
CA GLU A 197 -12.12 1.56 2.79
C GLU A 197 -11.77 0.46 1.77
N LEU A 198 -11.13 -0.62 2.20
CA LEU A 198 -10.70 -1.71 1.33
C LEU A 198 -11.84 -2.72 1.12
N THR A 199 -12.81 -2.38 0.28
CA THR A 199 -14.04 -3.16 0.05
C THR A 199 -14.04 -3.85 -1.31
N SER A 200 -14.85 -4.90 -1.45
CA SER A 200 -15.06 -5.60 -2.74
C SER A 200 -15.63 -4.67 -3.81
N ASP A 201 -16.57 -3.79 -3.46
CA ASP A 201 -17.18 -2.86 -4.41
C ASP A 201 -16.20 -1.83 -4.95
N ARG A 202 -15.34 -1.27 -4.09
CA ARG A 202 -14.28 -0.36 -4.54
C ARG A 202 -13.25 -1.09 -5.40
N LEU A 203 -12.95 -2.35 -5.07
CA LEU A 203 -12.09 -3.17 -5.90
C LEU A 203 -12.68 -3.38 -7.30
N ARG A 204 -14.00 -3.61 -7.44
CA ARG A 204 -14.67 -3.68 -8.76
C ARG A 204 -14.45 -2.43 -9.61
N ILE A 205 -14.59 -1.25 -9.01
CA ILE A 205 -14.35 0.03 -9.71
C ILE A 205 -12.92 0.10 -10.26
N ILE A 206 -11.92 -0.37 -9.49
CA ILE A 206 -10.52 -0.42 -9.93
C ILE A 206 -10.36 -1.40 -11.11
N LEU A 207 -10.98 -2.58 -11.03
CA LEU A 207 -10.92 -3.59 -12.10
C LEU A 207 -11.50 -3.06 -13.40
N ASP A 208 -12.63 -2.36 -13.35
CA ASP A 208 -13.28 -1.84 -14.56
C ASP A 208 -12.36 -0.83 -15.26
N ARG A 209 -11.63 -0.01 -14.50
CA ARG A 209 -10.59 0.89 -15.05
C ARG A 209 -9.41 0.16 -15.66
N MET A 210 -9.05 -1.01 -15.14
CA MET A 210 -7.98 -1.83 -15.72
C MET A 210 -8.37 -2.50 -17.05
N ARG A 211 -9.67 -2.61 -17.34
CA ARG A 211 -10.21 -3.20 -18.58
C ARG A 211 -10.42 -2.17 -19.70
N ALA A 212 -10.54 -0.88 -19.36
CA ALA A 212 -10.67 0.23 -20.30
C ALA A 212 -9.31 0.63 -20.89
#